data_AF-F0H3Y1-F1
#
_entry.id   AF-F0H3Y1-F1
#
_cell.length_a   1.000
_cell.length_b   1.000
_cell.length_c   1.000
_cell.angle_alpha   90.00
_cell.angle_beta   90.00
_cell.angle_gamma   90.00
#
_symmetry.space_group_name_H-M   'P 1'
#
loop_
_entity.id
_entity.type
_entity.pdbx_description
1 polymer ?
#
loop_
_entity_poly.entity_id
_entity_poly.type
_entity_poly.pdbx_seq_one_letter_code
_entity_poly.pdbx_strand_id
1 'polypeptide(L)'
;MKSKRFIITCFSLFLTLSVLAMSKDSLHAVTMVSYEQRATDDEGTLALRNNTGEDIKDVSFRIEYLDMAGKPLDYKDFTKKISIAPGMTKKVNIPAYEQRRNYHYYKSKDELSETIGSPAFKIVFKLKGYNAPAIKNPAGKSTAEENRDSITLSDTESEIMGTTVVVIGIIFIVGIYFGWYVLVAVMAKHRNRNAALWVLLSLIGTPLLMMIILLCIGKDESASARYDSPSDLR
;
A
#
# COMPACT_ATOMS: atom_id res chain seq x y z
N MET A 1 -16.34 40.73 0.22
CA MET A 1 -15.03 40.35 0.80
C MET A 1 -15.05 39.08 1.69
N LYS A 2 -16.08 38.21 1.64
CA LYS A 2 -16.15 36.97 2.46
C LYS A 2 -15.83 35.66 1.71
N SER A 3 -15.73 35.67 0.38
CA SER A 3 -15.55 34.45 -0.43
C SER A 3 -14.09 34.02 -0.66
N LYS A 4 -13.11 34.91 -0.43
CA LYS A 4 -11.68 34.59 -0.67
C LYS A 4 -11.05 33.74 0.44
N ARG A 5 -11.66 33.67 1.62
CA ARG A 5 -11.14 32.87 2.76
C ARG A 5 -11.52 31.40 2.67
N PHE A 6 -12.55 31.04 1.91
CA PHE A 6 -13.05 29.66 1.82
C PHE A 6 -12.28 28.80 0.81
N ILE A 7 -11.69 29.42 -0.22
CA ILE A 7 -10.89 28.73 -1.24
C ILE A 7 -9.52 28.32 -0.68
N ILE A 8 -8.99 29.04 0.31
CA ILE A 8 -7.69 28.76 0.91
C ILE A 8 -7.76 27.56 1.88
N THR A 9 -8.91 27.29 2.50
CA THR A 9 -9.06 26.17 3.46
C THR A 9 -9.21 24.80 2.78
N CYS A 10 -9.71 24.74 1.54
CA CYS A 10 -9.81 23.47 0.81
C CYS A 10 -8.50 23.05 0.13
N PHE A 11 -7.58 23.99 -0.13
CA PHE A 11 -6.26 23.67 -0.70
C PHE A 11 -5.30 23.08 0.34
N SER A 12 -5.56 23.30 1.64
CA SER A 12 -4.79 22.69 2.74
C SER A 12 -5.20 21.25 3.07
N LEU A 13 -6.33 20.74 2.56
CA LEU A 13 -6.79 19.37 2.85
C LEU A 13 -6.19 18.31 1.89
N PHE A 14 -5.61 18.74 0.77
CA PHE A 14 -4.97 17.83 -0.19
C PHE A 14 -3.48 17.56 0.08
N LEU A 15 -2.92 18.10 1.17
CA LEU A 15 -1.49 17.95 1.49
C LEU A 15 -1.19 16.98 2.65
N THR A 16 -2.01 15.94 2.85
CA THR A 16 -1.70 14.87 3.83
C THR A 16 -1.78 13.47 3.25
N LEU A 17 -1.62 13.33 1.93
CA LEU A 17 -1.15 12.07 1.36
C LEU A 17 0.32 12.22 1.01
N SER A 18 1.14 12.46 2.03
CA SER A 18 2.57 12.13 1.96
C SER A 18 2.65 10.62 1.88
N VAL A 19 2.47 10.07 0.67
CA VAL A 19 3.11 8.80 0.33
C VAL A 19 4.57 9.03 0.72
N LEU A 20 5.08 8.31 1.74
CA LEU A 20 6.50 8.32 2.05
C LEU A 20 7.19 7.86 0.77
N ALA A 21 7.64 8.82 -0.04
CA ALA A 21 8.62 8.56 -1.06
C ALA A 21 9.86 8.14 -0.27
N MET A 22 10.11 6.83 -0.24
CA MET A 22 11.31 6.25 0.31
C MET A 22 12.47 6.95 -0.40
N SER A 23 13.14 7.90 0.28
CA SER A 23 14.29 8.60 -0.29
C SER A 23 15.36 7.58 -0.67
N LYS A 24 16.23 7.91 -1.63
CA LYS A 24 17.34 7.02 -2.01
C LYS A 24 18.16 6.56 -0.81
N ASP A 25 18.29 7.42 0.21
CA ASP A 25 18.98 7.10 1.47
C ASP A 25 18.24 6.04 2.28
N SER A 26 16.91 6.05 2.27
CA SER A 26 16.10 5.04 2.96
C SER A 26 16.06 3.67 2.26
N LEU A 27 16.33 3.59 0.95
CA LEU A 27 16.42 2.30 0.24
C LEU A 27 17.61 1.47 0.70
N HIS A 28 18.71 2.13 1.07
CA HIS A 28 19.95 1.50 1.55
C HIS A 28 20.19 1.68 3.04
N ALA A 29 19.19 2.16 3.79
CA ALA A 29 19.25 2.34 5.25
C ALA A 29 19.63 1.05 5.98
N VAL A 30 19.12 -0.09 5.51
CA VAL A 30 19.54 -1.42 5.93
C VAL A 30 20.00 -2.21 4.72
N THR A 31 21.17 -2.82 4.83
CA THR A 31 21.73 -3.69 3.79
C THR A 31 22.06 -5.06 4.36
N MET A 32 21.92 -6.09 3.54
CA MET A 32 22.39 -7.43 3.89
C MET A 32 23.87 -7.55 3.54
N VAL A 33 24.67 -7.92 4.53
CA VAL A 33 26.12 -8.16 4.41
C VAL A 33 26.40 -9.61 4.00
N SER A 34 25.71 -10.55 4.63
CA SER A 34 25.84 -11.97 4.33
C SER A 34 24.53 -12.72 4.58
N TYR A 35 24.46 -13.91 4.02
CA TYR A 35 23.43 -14.90 4.29
C TYR A 35 24.06 -16.29 4.31
N GLU A 36 23.60 -17.13 5.24
CA GLU A 36 24.06 -18.49 5.44
C GLU A 36 22.84 -19.39 5.67
N GLN A 37 22.82 -20.54 4.98
CA GLN A 37 21.89 -21.64 5.16
C GLN A 37 22.53 -22.91 4.56
N ARG A 38 22.76 -23.94 5.39
CA ARG A 38 23.15 -25.29 4.98
C ARG A 38 21.93 -26.13 4.64
N ALA A 39 22.13 -27.27 4.00
CA ALA A 39 21.03 -28.15 3.60
C ALA A 39 20.23 -28.69 4.81
N THR A 40 20.88 -28.83 5.96
CA THR A 40 20.28 -29.37 7.19
C THR A 40 19.84 -28.31 8.19
N ASP A 41 20.07 -27.03 7.92
CA ASP A 41 19.71 -25.96 8.86
C ASP A 41 18.20 -25.74 8.87
N ASP A 42 17.61 -25.61 10.07
CA ASP A 42 16.22 -25.19 10.24
C ASP A 42 16.00 -23.69 9.96
N GLU A 43 17.08 -22.91 10.01
CA GLU A 43 17.07 -21.45 9.87
C GLU A 43 18.12 -20.95 8.88
N GLY A 44 17.76 -19.92 8.12
CA GLY A 44 18.72 -19.09 7.39
C GLY A 44 19.12 -17.88 8.22
N THR A 45 20.41 -17.58 8.28
CA THR A 45 20.96 -16.45 9.06
C THR A 45 21.39 -15.33 8.14
N LEU A 46 20.83 -14.13 8.30
CA LEU A 46 21.27 -12.91 7.61
C LEU A 46 22.13 -12.06 8.55
N ALA A 47 23.15 -11.41 8.01
CA ALA A 47 23.81 -10.29 8.69
C ALA A 47 23.29 -8.97 8.09
N LEU A 48 22.57 -8.17 8.89
CA LEU A 48 22.01 -6.89 8.46
C LEU A 48 22.81 -5.73 9.04
N ARG A 49 23.22 -4.79 8.19
CA ARG A 49 23.94 -3.57 8.56
C ARG A 49 23.02 -2.37 8.55
N ASN A 50 23.06 -1.59 9.63
CA ASN A 50 22.47 -0.27 9.71
C ASN A 50 23.44 0.76 9.10
N ASN A 51 22.99 1.45 8.05
CA ASN A 51 23.74 2.51 7.37
C ASN A 51 23.21 3.92 7.69
N THR A 52 22.24 4.05 8.59
CA THR A 52 21.69 5.34 9.02
C THR A 52 22.47 5.90 10.22
N GLY A 53 22.16 7.15 10.57
CA GLY A 53 22.68 7.80 11.78
C GLY A 53 21.83 7.57 13.04
N GLU A 54 20.79 6.74 12.99
CA GLU A 54 19.88 6.47 14.10
C GLU A 54 19.77 4.97 14.41
N ASP A 55 19.32 4.64 15.62
CA ASP A 55 19.06 3.25 16.00
C ASP A 55 17.90 2.66 15.19
N ILE A 56 18.12 1.48 14.64
CA ILE A 56 17.06 0.66 14.05
C ILE A 56 16.54 -0.29 15.10
N LYS A 57 15.22 -0.41 15.24
CA LYS A 57 14.52 -1.24 16.24
C LYS A 57 13.67 -2.33 15.62
N ASP A 58 13.24 -2.12 14.38
CA ASP A 58 12.54 -3.10 13.55
C ASP A 58 12.93 -2.92 12.09
N VAL A 59 12.92 -4.04 11.36
CA VAL A 59 13.21 -4.08 9.93
C VAL A 59 12.19 -4.97 9.25
N SER A 60 11.59 -4.46 8.18
CA SER A 60 10.75 -5.21 7.25
C SER A 60 11.46 -5.34 5.90
N PHE A 61 11.59 -6.55 5.39
CA PHE A 61 12.33 -6.83 4.15
C PHE A 61 11.75 -8.02 3.39
N ARG A 62 12.03 -8.08 2.09
CA ARG A 62 11.73 -9.20 1.20
C ARG A 62 13.02 -9.95 0.87
N ILE A 63 12.94 -11.28 0.88
CA ILE A 63 13.94 -12.16 0.28
C ILE A 63 13.32 -12.77 -0.98
N GLU A 64 13.95 -12.57 -2.12
CA GLU A 64 13.62 -13.27 -3.37
C GLU A 64 14.61 -14.41 -3.54
N TYR A 65 14.09 -15.62 -3.70
CA TYR A 65 14.87 -16.84 -3.93
C TYR A 65 14.97 -17.07 -5.43
N LEU A 66 16.18 -17.30 -5.91
CA LEU A 66 16.47 -17.50 -7.32
C LEU A 66 17.16 -18.86 -7.51
N ASP A 67 16.97 -19.44 -8.68
CA ASP A 67 17.78 -20.57 -9.11
C ASP A 67 19.22 -20.13 -9.43
N MET A 68 20.06 -21.09 -9.78
CA MET A 68 21.46 -20.80 -10.10
C MET A 68 21.63 -19.99 -11.40
N ALA A 69 20.65 -20.02 -12.31
CA ALA A 69 20.61 -19.18 -13.50
C ALA A 69 20.09 -17.75 -13.21
N GLY A 70 19.61 -17.47 -11.99
CA GLY A 70 19.07 -16.19 -11.58
C GLY A 70 17.58 -16.01 -11.86
N LYS A 71 16.86 -17.07 -12.26
CA LYS A 71 15.41 -17.03 -12.44
C LYS A 71 14.71 -17.07 -11.08
N PRO A 72 13.65 -16.27 -10.87
CA PRO A 72 12.86 -16.32 -9.65
C PRO A 72 12.24 -17.71 -9.41
N LEU A 73 12.42 -18.21 -8.18
CA LEU A 73 11.79 -19.42 -7.66
C LEU A 73 10.63 -19.08 -6.73
N ASP A 74 10.86 -18.16 -5.79
CA ASP A 74 9.91 -17.77 -4.75
C ASP A 74 10.29 -16.40 -4.14
N TYR A 75 9.42 -15.83 -3.30
CA TYR A 75 9.77 -14.70 -2.43
C TYR A 75 9.05 -14.79 -1.09
N LYS A 76 9.67 -14.25 -0.03
CA LYS A 76 9.07 -14.15 1.30
C LYS A 76 9.34 -12.80 1.94
N ASP A 77 8.31 -12.24 2.55
CA ASP A 77 8.40 -11.00 3.33
C ASP A 77 8.57 -11.33 4.82
N PHE A 78 9.46 -10.60 5.47
CA PHE A 78 9.77 -10.75 6.89
C PHE A 78 9.69 -9.42 7.60
N THR A 79 9.28 -9.46 8.86
CA THR A 79 9.43 -8.33 9.80
C THR A 79 10.09 -8.85 11.06
N LYS A 80 11.19 -8.21 11.47
CA LYS A 80 12.00 -8.62 12.62
C LYS A 80 12.20 -7.44 13.54
N LYS A 81 11.88 -7.63 14.82
CA LYS A 81 12.23 -6.69 15.89
C LYS A 81 13.68 -6.93 16.25
N ILE A 82 14.55 -6.00 15.88
CA ILE A 82 16.00 -6.10 16.08
C ILE A 82 16.59 -4.72 16.30
N SER A 83 17.32 -4.57 17.41
CA SER A 83 18.06 -3.34 17.69
C SER A 83 19.44 -3.38 17.04
N ILE A 84 19.70 -2.47 16.10
CA ILE A 84 20.96 -2.29 15.38
C ILE A 84 21.39 -0.83 15.48
N ALA A 85 22.48 -0.57 16.21
CA ALA A 85 23.04 0.78 16.35
C ALA A 85 23.59 1.32 15.01
N PRO A 86 23.71 2.65 14.85
CA PRO A 86 24.28 3.29 13.66
C PRO A 86 25.62 2.66 13.24
N GLY A 87 25.74 2.32 11.95
CA GLY A 87 26.95 1.73 11.38
C GLY A 87 27.21 0.26 11.72
N MET A 88 26.47 -0.32 12.68
CA MET A 88 26.69 -1.68 13.17
C MET A 88 25.97 -2.73 12.32
N THR A 89 26.43 -3.98 12.45
CA THR A 89 25.83 -5.15 11.79
C THR A 89 25.36 -6.15 12.84
N LYS A 90 24.18 -6.73 12.63
CA LYS A 90 23.62 -7.74 13.54
C LYS A 90 23.07 -8.93 12.76
N LYS A 91 23.25 -10.12 13.33
CA LYS A 91 22.69 -11.36 12.78
C LYS A 91 21.21 -11.48 13.12
N VAL A 92 20.42 -11.96 12.17
CA VAL A 92 18.99 -12.25 12.32
C VAL A 92 18.65 -13.54 11.62
N ASN A 93 17.85 -14.37 12.29
CA ASN A 93 17.45 -15.66 11.75
C ASN A 93 16.06 -15.57 11.13
N ILE A 94 15.88 -16.25 10.01
CA ILE A 94 14.61 -16.50 9.33
C ILE A 94 14.44 -18.02 9.12
N PRO A 95 13.21 -18.54 8.94
CA PRO A 95 13.01 -19.93 8.56
C PRO A 95 13.81 -20.29 7.31
N ALA A 96 14.43 -21.47 7.30
CA ALA A 96 15.18 -21.94 6.14
C ALA A 96 14.27 -22.12 4.90
N TYR A 97 14.77 -21.72 3.74
CA TYR A 97 14.06 -21.92 2.48
C TYR A 97 14.11 -23.38 2.05
N GLU A 98 12.95 -23.96 1.74
CA GLU A 98 12.79 -25.35 1.24
C GLU A 98 13.64 -26.38 2.02
N GLN A 99 13.69 -26.23 3.33
CA GLN A 99 14.46 -27.10 4.23
C GLN A 99 14.12 -28.58 4.04
N ARG A 100 12.83 -28.92 3.93
CA ARG A 100 12.38 -30.32 3.71
C ARG A 100 12.84 -30.92 2.39
N ARG A 101 13.29 -30.08 1.45
CA ARG A 101 13.88 -30.48 0.17
C ARG A 101 15.39 -30.27 0.15
N ASN A 102 16.00 -30.05 1.32
CA ASN A 102 17.44 -29.89 1.54
C ASN A 102 18.06 -28.79 0.68
N TYR A 103 17.33 -27.69 0.44
CA TYR A 103 17.88 -26.54 -0.27
C TYR A 103 18.97 -25.87 0.56
N HIS A 104 20.06 -25.48 -0.11
CA HIS A 104 21.16 -24.77 0.52
C HIS A 104 21.52 -23.49 -0.23
N TYR A 105 22.01 -22.50 0.52
CA TYR A 105 22.48 -21.28 -0.10
C TYR A 105 23.82 -21.52 -0.79
N TYR A 106 23.96 -21.07 -2.04
CA TYR A 106 25.11 -21.40 -2.89
C TYR A 106 26.49 -20.98 -2.38
N LYS A 107 26.58 -20.09 -1.38
CA LYS A 107 27.84 -19.68 -0.75
C LYS A 107 28.07 -20.30 0.63
N SER A 108 27.09 -21.02 1.17
CA SER A 108 27.30 -21.79 2.40
C SER A 108 28.22 -22.96 2.08
N LYS A 109 29.37 -23.04 2.75
CA LYS A 109 30.25 -24.21 2.63
C LYS A 109 29.62 -25.39 3.35
N ASP A 110 29.22 -26.41 2.62
CA ASP A 110 28.63 -27.62 3.17
C ASP A 110 29.01 -28.85 2.35
N GLU A 111 30.00 -29.63 2.82
CA GLU A 111 30.46 -30.88 2.16
C GLU A 111 29.30 -31.89 1.98
N LEU A 112 28.30 -31.83 2.87
CA LEU A 112 27.14 -32.69 2.80
C LEU A 112 26.25 -32.34 1.59
N SER A 113 26.14 -31.04 1.26
CA SER A 113 25.32 -30.58 0.14
C SER A 113 25.86 -31.08 -1.21
N GLU A 114 27.19 -31.14 -1.36
CA GLU A 114 27.88 -31.70 -2.53
C GLU A 114 27.71 -33.22 -2.63
N THR A 115 27.72 -33.91 -1.49
CA THR A 115 27.62 -35.38 -1.44
C THR A 115 26.20 -35.88 -1.73
N ILE A 116 25.17 -35.16 -1.25
CA ILE A 116 23.76 -35.55 -1.38
C ILE A 116 23.12 -34.99 -2.67
N GLY A 117 23.79 -34.06 -3.36
CA GLY A 117 23.24 -33.40 -4.55
C GLY A 117 22.09 -32.45 -4.20
N SER A 118 22.20 -31.78 -3.05
CA SER A 118 21.21 -30.82 -2.58
C SER A 118 21.04 -29.65 -3.57
N PRO A 119 19.81 -29.20 -3.88
CA PRO A 119 19.61 -28.06 -4.75
C PRO A 119 20.14 -26.76 -4.13
N ALA A 120 20.87 -25.99 -4.93
CA ALA A 120 21.42 -24.69 -4.53
C ALA A 120 20.48 -23.54 -4.94
N PHE A 121 20.43 -22.48 -4.14
CA PHE A 121 19.72 -21.25 -4.48
C PHE A 121 20.54 -19.99 -4.22
N LYS A 122 20.16 -18.91 -4.90
CA LYS A 122 20.64 -17.54 -4.67
C LYS A 122 19.53 -16.72 -4.01
N ILE A 123 19.90 -15.61 -3.38
CA ILE A 123 18.91 -14.68 -2.82
C ILE A 123 19.17 -13.24 -3.25
N VAL A 124 18.10 -12.46 -3.28
CA VAL A 124 18.13 -10.99 -3.35
C VAL A 124 17.40 -10.42 -2.15
N PHE A 125 18.07 -9.56 -1.40
CA PHE A 125 17.49 -8.81 -0.29
C PHE A 125 16.92 -7.48 -0.78
N LYS A 126 15.67 -7.18 -0.41
CA LYS A 126 15.03 -5.87 -0.66
C LYS A 126 14.46 -5.31 0.62
N LEU A 127 14.94 -4.15 1.04
CA LEU A 127 14.39 -3.42 2.18
C LEU A 127 12.99 -2.91 1.83
N LYS A 128 12.03 -3.11 2.74
CA LYS A 128 10.64 -2.64 2.61
C LYS A 128 10.34 -1.50 3.58
N GLY A 129 10.96 -1.51 4.75
CA GLY A 129 10.85 -0.46 5.76
C GLY A 129 11.67 -0.76 7.01
N TYR A 130 11.83 0.24 7.87
CA TYR A 130 12.46 0.13 9.18
C TYR A 130 11.86 1.19 10.12
N ASN A 131 11.92 0.94 11.43
CA ASN A 131 11.38 1.85 12.45
C ASN A 131 9.93 2.29 12.15
N ALA A 132 9.11 1.39 11.60
CA ALA A 132 7.76 1.75 11.23
C ALA A 132 7.01 2.19 12.50
N PRO A 133 6.30 3.33 12.50
CA PRO A 133 5.55 3.75 13.67
C PRO A 133 4.58 2.64 14.02
N ALA A 134 4.73 2.09 15.23
CA ALA A 134 3.84 1.05 15.71
C ALA A 134 2.41 1.53 15.52
N ILE A 135 1.66 0.90 14.62
CA ILE A 135 0.23 1.11 14.53
C ILE A 135 -0.30 0.67 15.89
N LYS A 136 -0.60 1.64 16.75
CA LYS A 136 -1.33 1.41 17.98
C LYS A 136 -2.73 0.98 17.55
N ASN A 137 -2.90 -0.31 17.31
CA ASN A 137 -4.22 -0.92 17.38
C ASN A 137 -4.79 -0.53 18.75
N PRO A 138 -5.99 0.06 18.84
CA PRO A 138 -6.53 0.49 20.11
C PRO A 138 -6.72 -0.74 21.01
N ALA A 139 -6.07 -0.69 22.18
CA ALA A 139 -6.27 -1.51 23.39
C ALA A 139 -6.31 -3.04 23.17
N GLY A 140 -5.25 -3.78 23.48
CA GLY A 140 -4.93 -4.23 24.85
C GLY A 140 -4.92 -5.76 24.82
N LYS A 141 -3.83 -6.45 25.15
CA LYS A 141 -3.40 -6.73 26.52
C LYS A 141 -1.98 -7.33 26.43
N SER A 142 -1.03 -6.78 27.19
CA SER A 142 0.24 -7.44 27.43
C SER A 142 0.02 -8.68 28.30
N THR A 143 0.62 -9.81 27.96
CA THR A 143 1.16 -10.71 29.00
C THR A 143 2.37 -11.45 28.46
N ALA A 144 3.28 -11.75 29.38
CA ALA A 144 4.61 -12.31 29.24
C ALA A 144 4.64 -13.71 28.58
N GLU A 145 5.88 -14.12 28.28
CA GLU A 145 6.33 -15.44 27.86
C GLU A 145 5.62 -16.60 28.59
N GLU A 146 5.18 -17.62 27.86
CA GLU A 146 5.42 -19.03 28.21
C GLU A 146 5.27 -19.93 26.98
N ASN A 147 6.23 -20.85 26.87
CA ASN A 147 6.30 -21.99 25.97
C ASN A 147 5.16 -23.00 26.25
N ARG A 148 4.37 -23.40 25.25
CA ARG A 148 3.93 -24.79 25.02
C ARG A 148 3.06 -24.94 23.78
N ASP A 149 3.34 -26.05 23.12
CA ASP A 149 2.69 -26.72 22.01
C ASP A 149 1.15 -26.73 22.07
N SER A 150 0.50 -26.31 20.98
CA SER A 150 -0.88 -26.72 20.67
C SER A 150 -1.12 -26.64 19.18
N ILE A 151 -1.20 -27.81 18.56
CA ILE A 151 -1.77 -28.02 17.22
C ILE A 151 -3.20 -27.48 17.24
N THR A 152 -3.46 -26.45 16.44
CA THR A 152 -4.83 -26.02 16.08
C THR A 152 -4.96 -25.99 14.57
N LEU A 153 -5.59 -27.04 14.07
CA LEU A 153 -6.24 -27.13 12.77
C LEU A 153 -7.34 -26.08 12.67
N SER A 154 -7.13 -25.00 11.93
CA SER A 154 -8.21 -24.14 11.40
C SER A 154 -7.69 -23.09 10.41
N ASP A 155 -7.08 -23.51 9.30
CA ASP A 155 -6.75 -22.61 8.18
C ASP A 155 -7.65 -22.92 6.96
N THR A 156 -8.95 -22.74 7.12
CA THR A 156 -9.90 -22.80 5.97
C THR A 156 -10.99 -21.72 6.03
N GLU A 157 -11.03 -20.86 7.06
CA GLU A 157 -12.05 -19.81 7.17
C GLU A 157 -11.54 -18.38 6.95
N SER A 158 -10.21 -18.17 6.88
CA SER A 158 -9.61 -16.84 6.74
C SER A 158 -9.56 -16.31 5.30
N GLU A 159 -9.65 -17.17 4.27
CA GLU A 159 -9.62 -16.73 2.87
C GLU A 159 -10.96 -16.14 2.37
N ILE A 160 -12.08 -16.57 2.96
CA ILE A 160 -13.43 -16.12 2.54
C ILE A 160 -13.76 -14.73 3.13
N MET A 161 -13.28 -14.43 4.34
CA MET A 161 -13.49 -13.10 4.94
C MET A 161 -12.62 -12.01 4.28
N GLY A 162 -11.40 -12.33 3.84
CA GLY A 162 -10.54 -11.35 3.15
C GLY A 162 -11.07 -10.98 1.76
N THR A 163 -11.54 -11.96 0.99
CA THR A 163 -12.06 -11.74 -0.37
C THR A 163 -13.40 -10.99 -0.36
N THR A 164 -14.29 -11.28 0.58
CA THR A 164 -15.60 -10.60 0.68
C THR A 164 -15.46 -9.12 1.06
N VAL A 165 -14.56 -8.77 1.97
CA VAL A 165 -14.30 -7.37 2.35
C VAL A 165 -13.74 -6.55 1.18
N VAL A 166 -12.84 -7.15 0.38
CA VAL A 166 -12.28 -6.48 -0.82
C VAL A 166 -13.36 -6.24 -1.87
N VAL A 167 -14.22 -7.23 -2.15
CA VAL A 167 -15.31 -7.09 -3.13
C VAL A 167 -16.31 -6.01 -2.71
N ILE A 168 -16.68 -5.97 -1.43
CA ILE A 168 -17.56 -4.92 -0.89
C ILE A 168 -16.92 -3.53 -1.07
N GLY A 169 -15.62 -3.40 -0.77
CA GLY A 169 -14.87 -2.16 -0.99
C GLY A 169 -14.89 -1.67 -2.43
N ILE A 170 -14.74 -2.58 -3.39
CA ILE A 170 -14.80 -2.25 -4.84
C ILE A 170 -16.20 -1.76 -5.23
N ILE A 171 -17.27 -2.41 -4.75
CA ILE A 171 -18.64 -1.99 -5.03
C ILE A 171 -18.90 -0.57 -4.49
N PHE A 172 -18.41 -0.25 -3.30
CA PHE A 172 -18.52 1.10 -2.74
C PHE A 172 -17.78 2.15 -3.57
N ILE A 173 -16.54 1.85 -4.02
CA ILE A 173 -15.76 2.76 -4.87
C ILE A 173 -16.49 3.02 -6.20
N VAL A 174 -17.00 1.96 -6.82
CA VAL A 174 -17.77 2.06 -8.06
C VAL A 174 -19.06 2.87 -7.83
N GLY A 175 -19.77 2.64 -6.74
CA GLY A 175 -20.95 3.41 -6.36
C GLY A 175 -20.67 4.90 -6.15
N ILE A 176 -19.57 5.24 -5.48
CA ILE A 176 -19.12 6.63 -5.31
C ILE A 176 -18.79 7.27 -6.66
N TYR A 177 -18.10 6.52 -7.53
CA TYR A 177 -17.76 6.98 -8.88
C TYR A 177 -19.03 7.31 -9.68
N PHE A 178 -20.02 6.42 -9.72
CA PHE A 178 -21.31 6.69 -10.38
C PHE A 178 -22.09 7.81 -9.71
N GLY A 179 -22.07 7.89 -8.37
CA GLY A 179 -22.72 8.95 -7.61
C GLY A 179 -22.22 10.35 -7.98
N TRP A 180 -20.95 10.48 -8.36
CA TRP A 180 -20.39 11.75 -8.81
C TRP A 180 -21.04 12.26 -10.10
N TYR A 181 -21.33 11.37 -11.05
CA TYR A 181 -22.02 11.72 -12.29
C TYR A 181 -23.49 12.11 -12.05
N VAL A 182 -24.15 11.43 -11.12
CA VAL A 182 -25.52 11.79 -10.69
C VAL A 182 -25.53 13.19 -10.06
N LEU A 183 -24.51 13.54 -9.27
CA LEU A 183 -24.39 14.89 -8.70
C LEU A 183 -24.33 15.95 -9.80
N VAL A 184 -23.58 15.70 -10.88
CA VAL A 184 -23.48 16.61 -12.04
C VAL A 184 -24.84 16.80 -12.70
N ALA A 185 -25.59 15.70 -12.87
CA ALA A 185 -26.93 15.73 -13.45
C ALA A 185 -27.91 16.57 -12.60
N VAL A 186 -27.90 16.36 -11.28
CA VAL A 186 -28.77 17.10 -10.34
C VAL A 186 -28.41 18.59 -10.33
N MET A 187 -27.11 18.92 -10.33
CA MET A 187 -26.66 20.31 -10.34
C MET A 187 -26.98 21.02 -11.67
N ALA A 188 -26.91 20.31 -12.80
CA ALA A 188 -27.34 20.82 -14.10
C ALA A 188 -28.86 21.04 -14.16
N LYS A 189 -29.66 20.09 -13.63
CA LYS A 189 -31.12 20.20 -13.57
C LYS A 189 -31.58 21.36 -12.69
N HIS A 190 -30.95 21.57 -11.53
CA HIS A 190 -31.24 22.70 -10.64
C HIS A 190 -30.97 24.06 -11.30
N ARG A 191 -30.15 24.10 -12.36
CA ARG A 191 -29.82 25.32 -13.12
C ARG A 191 -30.62 25.45 -14.42
N ASN A 192 -31.72 24.71 -14.59
CA ASN A 192 -32.59 24.71 -15.79
C ASN A 192 -31.85 24.39 -17.10
N ARG A 193 -30.77 23.60 -17.05
CA ARG A 193 -30.05 23.11 -18.24
C ARG A 193 -30.39 21.63 -18.50
N ASN A 194 -30.22 21.19 -19.75
CA ASN A 194 -30.45 19.80 -20.11
C ASN A 194 -29.44 18.87 -19.40
N ALA A 195 -29.91 18.16 -18.38
CA ALA A 195 -29.07 17.32 -17.52
C ALA A 195 -28.34 16.22 -18.31
N ALA A 196 -28.97 15.66 -19.35
CA ALA A 196 -28.38 14.60 -20.17
C ALA A 196 -27.12 15.09 -20.92
N LEU A 197 -27.14 16.33 -21.41
CA LEU A 197 -26.03 16.92 -22.15
C LEU A 197 -24.82 17.17 -21.25
N TRP A 198 -25.04 17.58 -20.00
CA TRP A 198 -23.97 17.80 -19.03
C TRP A 198 -23.37 16.52 -18.47
N VAL A 199 -24.17 15.45 -18.33
CA VAL A 199 -23.65 14.12 -17.98
C VAL A 199 -22.78 13.59 -19.12
N LEU A 200 -23.22 13.70 -20.37
CA LEU A 200 -22.42 13.28 -21.53
C LEU A 200 -21.13 14.09 -21.67
N LEU A 201 -21.18 15.40 -21.38
CA LEU A 201 -19.98 16.24 -21.37
C LEU A 201 -19.02 15.86 -20.24
N SER A 202 -19.54 15.47 -19.07
CA SER A 202 -18.73 14.97 -17.95
C SER A 202 -18.12 13.59 -18.19
N LEU A 203 -18.60 12.85 -19.20
CA LEU A 203 -17.99 11.59 -19.65
C LEU A 203 -16.73 11.86 -20.49
N ILE A 204 -16.71 12.98 -21.22
CA ILE A 204 -15.58 13.43 -22.05
C ILE A 204 -14.56 14.22 -21.20
N GLY A 205 -15.05 15.04 -20.26
CA GLY A 205 -14.24 15.74 -19.27
C GLY A 205 -14.15 14.99 -17.94
N THR A 206 -13.70 15.67 -16.88
CA THR A 206 -13.84 15.16 -15.51
C THR A 206 -15.10 15.73 -14.85
N PRO A 207 -15.82 14.96 -14.02
CA PRO A 207 -17.04 15.43 -13.35
C PRO A 207 -16.78 16.65 -12.48
N LEU A 208 -15.62 16.75 -11.83
CA LEU A 208 -15.21 17.92 -11.05
C LEU A 208 -15.04 19.19 -11.92
N LEU A 209 -14.46 19.07 -13.10
CA LEU A 209 -14.27 20.19 -14.01
C LEU A 209 -15.62 20.72 -14.52
N MET A 210 -16.57 19.83 -14.82
CA MET A 210 -17.92 20.23 -15.23
C MET A 210 -18.71 20.90 -14.10
N MET A 211 -18.53 20.47 -12.85
CA MET A 211 -19.12 21.15 -11.69
C MET A 211 -18.61 22.57 -11.54
N ILE A 212 -17.30 22.78 -11.72
CA ILE A 212 -16.68 24.11 -11.61
C ILE A 212 -17.20 25.01 -12.74
N ILE A 213 -17.30 24.50 -13.97
CA ILE A 213 -17.87 25.25 -15.11
C ILE A 213 -19.33 25.61 -14.84
N LEU A 214 -20.15 24.66 -14.40
CA LEU A 214 -21.55 24.90 -14.03
C LEU A 214 -21.65 25.96 -12.93
N LEU A 215 -20.74 25.93 -11.95
CA LEU A 215 -20.69 26.92 -10.87
C LEU A 215 -20.36 28.32 -11.39
N CYS A 216 -19.37 28.43 -12.28
CA CYS A 216 -18.86 29.69 -12.83
C CYS A 216 -19.81 30.37 -13.82
N ILE A 217 -20.61 29.61 -14.57
CA ILE A 217 -21.52 30.13 -15.61
C ILE A 217 -22.76 30.86 -15.04
N GLY A 218 -23.10 30.67 -13.75
CA GLY A 218 -24.28 31.32 -13.16
C GLY A 218 -25.61 30.75 -13.68
N LYS A 219 -26.74 31.32 -13.22
CA LYS A 219 -28.10 30.84 -13.55
C LYS A 219 -28.61 31.55 -14.80
N ASP A 220 -29.31 30.84 -15.69
CA ASP A 220 -29.92 31.46 -16.87
C ASP A 220 -31.07 32.38 -16.49
N GLU A 221 -30.93 33.67 -16.80
CA GLU A 221 -32.01 34.66 -16.67
C GLU A 221 -32.90 34.73 -17.92
N SER A 222 -32.62 33.96 -18.96
CA SER A 222 -33.35 34.05 -20.24
C SER A 222 -34.75 33.42 -20.25
N ALA A 223 -35.21 32.84 -19.12
CA ALA A 223 -36.57 32.31 -19.01
C ALA A 223 -37.60 33.35 -18.48
N SER A 224 -37.16 34.42 -17.81
CA SER A 224 -38.08 35.46 -17.30
C SER A 224 -38.35 36.59 -18.29
N ALA A 225 -37.53 36.75 -19.33
CA ALA A 225 -37.66 37.86 -20.28
C ALA A 225 -38.73 37.66 -21.38
N ARG A 226 -39.52 36.58 -21.35
CA ARG A 226 -40.59 36.32 -22.36
C ARG A 226 -42.01 36.61 -21.84
N TYR A 227 -42.19 36.94 -20.56
CA TYR A 227 -43.52 37.24 -20.00
C TYR A 227 -43.77 38.70 -19.62
N ASP A 228 -42.76 39.56 -19.69
CA ASP A 228 -42.93 41.01 -19.52
C ASP A 228 -42.79 41.72 -20.87
N SER A 229 -43.82 41.61 -21.71
CA SER A 229 -44.09 42.61 -22.76
C SER A 229 -45.50 43.13 -22.54
N PRO A 230 -45.66 44.33 -21.94
CA PRO A 230 -46.96 44.95 -21.74
C PRO A 230 -47.31 45.77 -22.98
N SER A 231 -48.12 45.21 -23.87
CA SER A 231 -48.88 45.99 -24.86
C SER A 231 -50.02 45.14 -25.41
N ASP A 232 -51.17 45.24 -24.75
CA ASP A 232 -52.50 45.29 -25.39
C ASP A 232 -53.53 45.70 -24.33
N LEU A 233 -53.46 46.98 -23.97
CA LEU A 233 -54.57 47.77 -23.46
C LEU A 233 -54.69 48.99 -24.36
N ARG A 234 -55.42 48.84 -25.47
CA ARG A 234 -56.18 49.91 -26.11
C ARG A 234 -57.31 49.33 -26.94
#